data_AF-A0A935ZGD7-F1
#
_entry.id   AF-A0A935ZGD7-F1
#
_cell.length_a   1.000
_cell.length_b   1.000
_cell.length_c   1.000
_cell.angle_alpha   90.00
_cell.angle_beta   90.00
_cell.angle_gamma   90.00
#
_symmetry.space_group_name_H-M   'P 1'
#
loop_
_entity.id
_entity.type
_entity.pdbx_description
1 polymer ?
#
loop_
_entity_poly.entity_id
_entity_poly.type
_entity_poly.pdbx_seq_one_letter_code
_entity_poly.pdbx_strand_id
1 'polypeptide(L)'
;MIKRGLTVFRRLRSALDVVVDDGVQDKKDVAIAALKRQHESSPRTLATLASGLEAYAAMCTTLAADLATLHGFEMSMVDEAKSIAGILVSRAGTTPTVSSAPLVARRDAILGLIRARVQKLRLVMRFAFAEYPSLLKATASTHDRERRRASRAKLAKPTEDESEPKPKPGPSKPAPVDDTSDDSDRIPDDLIDDDE
;
A
#
# COMPACT_ATOMS: atom_id res chain seq x y z
N MET A 1 -19.56 1.24 -18.03
CA MET A 1 -19.54 -0.22 -17.80
C MET A 1 -18.40 -0.67 -16.88
N ILE A 2 -17.12 -0.49 -17.22
CA ILE A 2 -15.98 -0.93 -16.38
C ILE A 2 -16.05 -0.32 -14.97
N LYS A 3 -16.36 0.97 -14.85
CA LYS A 3 -16.56 1.65 -13.55
C LYS A 3 -17.66 0.97 -12.71
N ARG A 4 -18.77 0.59 -13.33
CA ARG A 4 -19.88 -0.12 -12.66
C ARG A 4 -19.45 -1.53 -12.23
N GLY A 5 -18.76 -2.27 -13.10
CA GLY A 5 -18.20 -3.57 -12.76
C GLY A 5 -17.23 -3.51 -11.57
N LEU A 6 -16.39 -2.48 -11.48
CA LEU A 6 -15.52 -2.25 -10.32
C LEU A 6 -16.32 -1.94 -9.04
N THR A 7 -17.39 -1.15 -9.13
CA THR A 7 -18.26 -0.87 -7.98
C THR A 7 -18.95 -2.14 -7.49
N VAL A 8 -19.53 -2.93 -8.40
CA VAL A 8 -20.19 -4.20 -8.08
C VAL A 8 -19.19 -5.19 -7.47
N PHE A 9 -18.01 -5.33 -8.07
CA PHE A 9 -16.93 -6.18 -7.54
C PHE A 9 -16.54 -5.81 -6.10
N ARG A 10 -16.39 -4.52 -5.80
CA ARG A 10 -16.09 -4.06 -4.43
C ARG A 10 -17.23 -4.34 -3.47
N ARG A 11 -18.47 -4.09 -3.90
CA ARG A 11 -19.68 -4.36 -3.10
C ARG A 11 -19.80 -5.84 -2.75
N LEU A 12 -19.62 -6.74 -3.72
CA LEU A 12 -19.64 -8.19 -3.49
C LEU A 12 -18.54 -8.63 -2.51
N ARG A 13 -17.32 -8.13 -2.71
CA ARG A 13 -16.20 -8.40 -1.80
C ARG A 13 -16.51 -7.93 -0.38
N SER A 14 -16.94 -6.68 -0.21
CA SER A 14 -17.27 -6.15 1.12
C SER A 14 -18.44 -6.88 1.78
N ALA A 15 -19.45 -7.32 1.01
CA ALA A 15 -20.57 -8.08 1.57
C ALA A 15 -20.12 -9.45 2.10
N LEU A 16 -19.26 -10.15 1.35
CA LEU A 16 -18.66 -11.41 1.81
C LEU A 16 -17.73 -11.22 3.01
N ASP A 17 -17.07 -10.07 3.12
CA ASP A 17 -16.23 -9.74 4.28
C ASP A 17 -17.06 -9.65 5.57
N VAL A 18 -18.26 -9.10 5.49
CA VAL A 18 -19.17 -8.99 6.66
C VAL A 18 -19.75 -10.35 7.02
N VAL A 19 -20.10 -11.19 6.04
CA VAL A 19 -20.65 -12.53 6.31
C VAL A 19 -19.63 -13.46 6.98
N VAL A 20 -18.35 -13.29 6.67
CA VAL A 20 -17.21 -14.06 7.23
C VAL A 20 -16.80 -13.57 8.62
N ASP A 21 -17.16 -12.34 8.98
CA ASP A 21 -16.84 -11.75 10.28
C ASP A 21 -17.94 -12.07 11.33
N ASP A 22 -18.43 -13.31 11.34
CA ASP A 22 -19.42 -13.81 12.30
C ASP A 22 -18.78 -14.31 13.61
N GLY A 23 -17.46 -14.22 13.71
CA GLY A 23 -16.66 -14.63 14.87
C GLY A 23 -16.39 -16.14 14.95
N VAL A 24 -16.84 -16.93 13.97
CA VAL A 24 -16.59 -18.37 13.89
C VAL A 24 -15.67 -18.65 12.71
N GLN A 25 -14.60 -19.41 12.93
CA GLN A 25 -13.67 -19.74 11.85
C GLN A 25 -14.03 -21.10 11.22
N ASP A 26 -14.79 -21.03 10.14
CA ASP A 26 -15.35 -22.14 9.39
C ASP A 26 -14.68 -22.32 8.01
N LYS A 27 -15.10 -23.39 7.31
CA LYS A 27 -14.67 -23.67 5.93
C LYS A 27 -15.03 -22.54 4.96
N LYS A 28 -16.07 -21.75 5.25
CA LYS A 28 -16.51 -20.60 4.45
C LYS A 28 -15.43 -19.51 4.44
N ASP A 29 -14.82 -19.23 5.60
CA ASP A 29 -13.81 -18.20 5.76
C ASP A 29 -12.53 -18.57 5.05
N VAL A 30 -12.16 -19.85 5.10
CA VAL A 30 -11.03 -20.39 4.33
C VAL A 30 -11.25 -20.22 2.83
N ALA A 31 -12.45 -20.54 2.33
CA ALA A 31 -12.78 -20.42 0.92
C ALA A 31 -12.77 -18.95 0.46
N ILE A 32 -13.34 -18.03 1.24
CA ILE A 32 -13.34 -16.61 0.93
C ILE A 32 -11.94 -16.00 1.06
N ALA A 33 -11.15 -16.41 2.03
CA ALA A 33 -9.75 -15.99 2.15
C ALA A 33 -8.90 -16.46 0.95
N ALA A 34 -9.12 -17.69 0.47
CA ALA A 34 -8.47 -18.19 -0.74
C ALA A 34 -8.88 -17.37 -1.98
N LEU A 35 -10.17 -17.07 -2.12
CA LEU A 35 -10.68 -16.23 -3.21
C LEU A 35 -10.11 -14.81 -3.15
N LYS A 36 -9.97 -14.22 -1.96
CA LYS A 36 -9.32 -12.93 -1.75
C LYS A 36 -7.87 -12.95 -2.20
N ARG A 37 -7.10 -13.98 -1.87
CA ARG A 37 -5.71 -14.12 -2.31
C ARG A 37 -5.60 -14.20 -3.83
N GLN A 38 -6.51 -14.93 -4.48
CA GLN A 38 -6.54 -15.04 -5.94
C GLN A 38 -6.85 -13.70 -6.64
N HIS A 39 -7.64 -12.84 -6.02
CA HIS A 39 -8.07 -11.55 -6.57
C HIS A 39 -7.68 -10.36 -5.68
N GLU A 40 -6.52 -10.44 -5.03
CA GLU A 40 -6.11 -9.49 -3.99
C GLU A 40 -5.90 -8.08 -4.54
N SER A 41 -5.29 -8.03 -5.73
CA SER A 41 -5.05 -6.79 -6.46
C SER A 41 -6.33 -6.27 -7.14
N SER A 42 -6.52 -4.95 -7.14
CA SER A 42 -7.56 -4.32 -7.96
C SER A 42 -7.39 -4.75 -9.42
N PRO A 43 -8.46 -5.26 -10.07
CA PRO A 43 -8.34 -5.85 -11.41
C PRO A 43 -7.87 -4.78 -12.39
N ARG A 44 -6.73 -5.04 -13.04
CA ARG A 44 -6.09 -4.11 -14.00
C ARG A 44 -6.49 -4.39 -15.44
N THR A 45 -6.98 -5.59 -15.74
CA THR A 45 -7.41 -6.01 -17.08
C THR A 45 -8.87 -6.43 -17.09
N LEU A 46 -9.52 -6.36 -18.25
CA LEU A 46 -10.93 -6.75 -18.41
C LEU A 46 -11.15 -8.23 -18.07
N ALA A 47 -10.22 -9.10 -18.46
CA ALA A 47 -10.26 -10.54 -18.14
C ALA A 47 -10.17 -10.79 -16.63
N THR A 48 -9.27 -10.10 -15.91
CA THR A 48 -9.17 -10.23 -14.44
C THR A 48 -10.42 -9.71 -13.72
N LEU A 49 -11.04 -8.64 -14.22
CA LEU A 49 -12.30 -8.12 -13.68
C LEU A 49 -13.45 -9.11 -13.92
N ALA A 50 -13.53 -9.69 -15.12
CA ALA A 50 -14.58 -10.64 -15.46
C ALA A 50 -14.49 -11.92 -14.62
N SER A 51 -13.30 -12.52 -14.56
CA SER A 51 -13.05 -13.71 -13.74
C SER A 51 -13.32 -13.46 -12.26
N GLY A 52 -12.91 -12.30 -11.74
CA GLY A 52 -13.20 -11.93 -10.36
C GLY A 52 -14.71 -11.76 -10.10
N LEU A 53 -15.42 -11.03 -10.96
CA LEU A 53 -16.88 -10.85 -10.83
C LEU A 53 -17.62 -12.19 -10.82
N GLU A 54 -17.22 -13.12 -11.70
CA GLU A 54 -17.83 -14.45 -11.77
C GLU A 54 -17.56 -15.27 -10.51
N ALA A 55 -16.31 -15.30 -10.04
CA ALA A 55 -15.93 -16.08 -8.86
C ALA A 55 -16.57 -15.54 -7.57
N TYR A 56 -16.59 -14.22 -7.37
CA TYR A 56 -17.28 -13.60 -6.23
C TYR A 56 -18.80 -13.77 -6.33
N ALA A 57 -19.40 -13.65 -7.52
CA ALA A 57 -20.83 -13.89 -7.70
C ALA A 57 -21.20 -15.36 -7.39
N ALA A 58 -20.36 -16.32 -7.79
CA ALA A 58 -20.55 -17.73 -7.45
C ALA A 58 -20.51 -17.95 -5.93
N MET A 59 -19.54 -17.38 -5.22
CA MET A 59 -19.51 -17.46 -3.76
C MET A 59 -20.75 -16.81 -3.13
N CYS A 60 -21.17 -15.63 -3.60
CA CYS A 60 -22.39 -15.00 -3.12
C CYS A 60 -23.64 -15.86 -3.34
N THR A 61 -23.72 -16.64 -4.43
CA THR A 61 -24.84 -17.57 -4.61
C THR A 61 -24.82 -18.72 -3.61
N THR A 62 -23.65 -19.22 -3.21
CA THR A 62 -23.56 -20.28 -2.19
C THR A 62 -23.97 -19.78 -0.80
N LEU A 63 -23.74 -18.50 -0.52
CA LEU A 63 -24.05 -17.84 0.75
C LEU A 63 -25.27 -16.92 0.66
N ALA A 64 -26.19 -17.22 -0.25
CA ALA A 64 -27.34 -16.37 -0.54
C ALA A 64 -28.25 -16.14 0.68
N ALA A 65 -28.43 -17.17 1.52
CA ALA A 65 -29.25 -17.06 2.73
C ALA A 65 -28.63 -16.06 3.72
N ASP A 66 -27.32 -16.16 3.95
CA ASP A 66 -26.59 -15.28 4.87
C ASP A 66 -26.56 -13.83 4.34
N LEU A 67 -26.30 -13.66 3.04
CA LEU A 67 -26.27 -12.35 2.37
C LEU A 67 -27.63 -11.66 2.30
N ALA A 68 -28.73 -12.41 2.24
CA ALA A 68 -30.08 -11.83 2.20
C ALA A 68 -30.46 -11.14 3.51
N THR A 69 -29.80 -11.50 4.62
CA THR A 69 -29.99 -10.84 5.92
C THR A 69 -29.25 -9.51 6.04
N LEU A 70 -28.32 -9.24 5.12
CA LEU A 70 -27.45 -8.08 5.16
C LEU A 70 -28.20 -6.81 4.71
N HIS A 71 -28.32 -5.82 5.60
CA HIS A 71 -28.98 -4.57 5.26
C HIS A 71 -28.20 -3.81 4.17
N GLY A 72 -28.88 -3.43 3.08
CA GLY A 72 -28.29 -2.63 2.00
C GLY A 72 -27.49 -3.42 0.97
N PHE A 73 -27.47 -4.76 1.06
CA PHE A 73 -27.02 -5.64 -0.02
C PHE A 73 -28.23 -6.14 -0.82
N GLU A 74 -28.21 -5.93 -2.13
CA GLU A 74 -29.28 -6.41 -3.00
C GLU A 74 -28.80 -7.64 -3.77
N MET A 75 -29.57 -8.73 -3.72
CA MET A 75 -29.25 -9.95 -4.48
C MET A 75 -29.24 -9.72 -6.00
N SER A 76 -29.93 -8.69 -6.49
CA SER A 76 -29.87 -8.22 -7.88
C SER A 76 -28.43 -7.89 -8.33
N MET A 77 -27.53 -7.51 -7.40
CA MET A 77 -26.12 -7.23 -7.71
C MET A 77 -25.35 -8.48 -8.12
N VAL A 78 -25.77 -9.66 -7.68
CA VAL A 78 -25.14 -10.94 -8.07
C VAL A 78 -25.45 -11.24 -9.54
N ASP A 79 -26.68 -11.02 -9.97
CA ASP A 79 -27.08 -11.17 -11.37
C ASP A 79 -26.45 -10.10 -12.26
N GLU A 80 -26.37 -8.86 -11.76
CA GLU A 80 -25.65 -7.77 -12.42
C GLU A 80 -24.16 -8.14 -12.63
N ALA A 81 -23.51 -8.72 -11.62
CA ALA A 81 -22.12 -9.16 -11.72
C ALA A 81 -21.92 -10.22 -12.80
N LYS A 82 -22.80 -11.24 -12.87
CA LYS A 82 -22.77 -12.27 -13.92
C LYS A 82 -22.97 -11.68 -15.31
N SER A 83 -23.94 -10.78 -15.46
CA SER A 83 -24.19 -10.08 -16.72
C SER A 83 -22.99 -9.26 -17.18
N ILE A 84 -22.40 -8.47 -16.27
CA ILE A 84 -21.20 -7.68 -16.56
C ILE A 84 -20.03 -8.59 -16.92
N ALA A 85 -19.82 -9.69 -16.18
CA ALA A 85 -18.75 -10.65 -16.46
C ALA A 85 -18.88 -11.22 -17.87
N GLY A 86 -20.07 -11.69 -18.28
CA GLY A 86 -20.32 -12.21 -19.63
C GLY A 86 -20.05 -11.18 -20.74
N ILE A 87 -20.42 -9.92 -20.52
CA ILE A 87 -20.14 -8.84 -21.47
C ILE A 87 -18.65 -8.49 -21.53
N LEU A 88 -17.93 -8.59 -20.40
CA LEU A 88 -16.48 -8.37 -20.36
C LEU A 88 -15.71 -9.51 -21.04
N VAL A 89 -16.14 -10.77 -20.90
CA VAL A 89 -15.54 -11.92 -21.58
C VAL A 89 -15.72 -11.82 -23.10
N SER A 90 -16.94 -11.52 -23.56
CA SER A 90 -17.20 -11.35 -25.00
C SER A 90 -16.40 -10.19 -25.61
N ARG A 91 -16.13 -9.14 -24.84
CA ARG A 91 -15.24 -8.03 -25.24
C ARG A 91 -13.75 -8.38 -25.19
N ALA A 92 -13.32 -9.16 -24.20
CA ALA A 92 -11.94 -9.61 -24.09
C ALA A 92 -11.55 -10.54 -25.24
N GLY A 93 -12.49 -11.36 -25.73
CA GLY A 93 -12.29 -12.20 -26.91
C GLY A 93 -12.27 -11.45 -28.25
N THR A 94 -12.77 -10.20 -28.30
CA THR A 94 -12.90 -9.42 -29.53
C THR A 94 -11.87 -8.29 -29.66
N THR A 95 -11.11 -7.96 -28.62
CA THR A 95 -10.01 -7.01 -28.75
C THR A 95 -8.82 -7.69 -29.46
N PRO A 96 -8.41 -7.24 -30.65
CA PRO A 96 -7.12 -7.67 -31.19
C PRO A 96 -6.05 -7.27 -30.18
N THR A 97 -5.12 -8.19 -29.92
CA THR A 97 -3.95 -7.97 -29.07
C THR A 97 -3.06 -6.93 -29.75
N VAL A 98 -3.43 -5.65 -29.68
CA VAL A 98 -2.55 -4.57 -30.11
C VAL A 98 -1.39 -4.61 -29.12
N SER A 99 -0.27 -5.15 -29.58
CA SER A 99 0.96 -5.23 -28.81
C SER A 99 1.21 -3.87 -28.16
N SER A 100 1.19 -3.83 -26.83
CA SER A 100 1.51 -2.63 -26.06
C SER A 100 3.02 -2.41 -25.94
N ALA A 101 3.82 -3.36 -26.44
CA ALA A 101 5.27 -3.30 -26.46
C ALA A 101 5.85 -1.98 -27.00
N PRO A 102 5.39 -1.39 -28.13
CA PRO A 102 5.92 -0.12 -28.62
C PRO A 102 5.56 1.07 -27.71
N LEU A 103 4.40 1.05 -27.02
CA LEU A 103 4.03 2.10 -26.07
C LEU A 103 4.84 2.01 -24.78
N VAL A 104 5.06 0.80 -24.28
CA VAL A 104 5.91 0.53 -23.11
C VAL A 104 7.35 0.93 -23.41
N ALA A 105 7.88 0.54 -24.57
CA ALA A 105 9.23 0.91 -25.01
C ALA A 105 9.41 2.43 -25.11
N ARG A 106 8.43 3.16 -25.67
CA ARG A 106 8.45 4.63 -25.72
C ARG A 106 8.44 5.25 -24.32
N ARG A 107 7.60 4.75 -23.42
CA ARG A 107 7.54 5.22 -22.03
C ARG A 107 8.88 5.03 -21.33
N ASP A 108 9.47 3.85 -21.45
CA ASP A 108 10.71 3.51 -20.78
C ASP A 108 11.90 4.30 -21.36
N ALA A 109 11.90 4.58 -22.67
CA ALA A 109 12.85 5.49 -23.30
C ALA A 109 12.76 6.93 -22.75
N ILE A 110 11.55 7.46 -22.59
CA ILE A 110 11.34 8.80 -22.00
C ILE A 110 11.86 8.84 -20.55
N LEU A 111 11.56 7.82 -19.74
CA LEU A 111 12.06 7.73 -18.36
C LEU A 111 13.58 7.65 -18.32
N GLY A 112 14.21 6.92 -19.25
CA GLY A 112 15.65 6.88 -19.43
C GLY A 112 16.24 8.26 -19.73
N LEU A 113 15.63 9.00 -20.67
CA LEU A 113 16.06 10.34 -21.05
C LEU A 113 15.98 11.34 -19.88
N ILE A 114 14.88 11.30 -19.12
CA ILE A 114 14.68 12.16 -17.94
C ILE A 114 15.76 11.85 -16.88
N ARG A 115 16.01 10.57 -16.58
CA ARG A 115 17.05 10.17 -15.61
C ARG A 115 18.44 10.63 -16.05
N ALA A 116 18.79 10.45 -17.32
CA ALA A 116 20.08 10.89 -17.85
C ALA A 116 20.24 12.43 -17.76
N ARG A 117 19.17 13.19 -18.06
CA ARG A 117 19.19 14.66 -17.91
C ARG A 117 19.34 15.08 -16.45
N VAL A 118 18.63 14.45 -15.53
CA VAL A 118 18.73 14.72 -14.09
C VAL A 118 20.13 14.41 -13.57
N GLN A 119 20.77 13.33 -14.01
CA GLN A 119 22.14 13.01 -13.63
C GLN A 119 23.14 14.08 -14.08
N LYS A 120 23.03 14.57 -15.32
CA LYS A 120 23.86 15.69 -15.81
C LYS A 120 23.65 16.96 -14.98
N LEU A 121 22.41 17.29 -14.66
CA LEU A 121 22.10 18.46 -13.83
C LEU A 121 22.66 18.30 -12.41
N ARG A 122 22.54 17.12 -11.80
CA ARG A 122 23.13 16.84 -10.49
C ARG A 122 24.65 16.99 -10.51
N LEU A 123 25.32 16.58 -11.58
CA LEU A 123 26.77 16.76 -11.71
C LEU A 123 27.14 18.25 -11.73
N VAL A 124 26.49 19.04 -12.59
CA VAL A 124 26.72 20.50 -12.66
C VAL A 124 26.42 21.17 -11.31
N MET A 125 25.31 20.80 -10.67
CA MET A 125 24.93 21.33 -9.36
C MET A 125 25.96 20.98 -8.29
N ARG A 126 26.54 19.77 -8.31
CA ARG A 126 27.61 19.39 -7.36
C ARG A 126 28.82 20.32 -7.49
N PHE A 127 29.24 20.67 -8.71
CA PHE A 127 30.34 21.61 -8.93
C PHE A 127 29.96 23.04 -8.54
N ALA A 128 28.80 23.53 -8.97
CA ALA A 128 28.32 24.87 -8.62
C ALA A 128 28.16 25.07 -7.11
N PHE A 129 27.71 24.04 -6.40
CA PHE A 129 27.55 24.09 -4.95
C PHE A 129 28.84 23.89 -4.16
N ALA A 130 29.85 23.23 -4.73
CA ALA A 130 31.19 23.19 -4.16
C ALA A 130 31.83 24.60 -4.16
N GLU A 131 31.59 25.37 -5.22
CA GLU A 131 32.10 26.73 -5.38
C GLU A 131 31.27 27.77 -4.59
N TYR A 132 29.94 27.60 -4.52
CA TYR A 132 29.02 28.53 -3.84
C TYR A 132 28.10 27.82 -2.83
N PRO A 133 28.61 27.49 -1.62
CA PRO A 133 27.84 26.78 -0.61
C PRO A 133 26.67 27.59 -0.01
N SER A 134 26.65 28.91 -0.20
CA SER A 134 25.53 29.78 0.22
C SER A 134 24.25 29.51 -0.57
N LEU A 135 24.36 29.13 -1.85
CA LEU A 135 23.21 28.77 -2.70
C LEU A 135 22.51 27.50 -2.23
N LEU A 136 23.27 26.52 -1.71
CA LEU A 136 22.70 25.34 -1.05
C LEU A 136 21.88 25.73 0.18
N LYS A 137 22.42 26.59 1.05
CA LYS A 137 21.73 27.02 2.28
C LYS A 137 20.42 27.76 1.96
N ALA A 138 20.43 28.60 0.93
CA ALA A 138 19.23 29.34 0.51
C ALA A 138 18.15 28.42 -0.09
N THR A 139 18.53 27.48 -0.97
CA THR A 139 17.60 26.56 -1.64
C THR A 139 17.14 25.40 -0.76
N ALA A 140 18.03 24.88 0.10
CA ALA A 140 17.66 23.89 1.12
C ALA A 140 16.74 24.49 2.18
N SER A 141 16.95 25.76 2.58
CA SER A 141 16.07 26.45 3.53
C SER A 141 14.63 26.60 3.00
N THR A 142 14.45 26.95 1.73
CA THR A 142 13.11 27.02 1.12
C THR A 142 12.49 25.63 0.95
N HIS A 143 13.27 24.64 0.50
CA HIS A 143 12.82 23.25 0.40
C HIS A 143 12.42 22.66 1.76
N ASP A 144 13.20 22.91 2.82
CA ASP A 144 12.92 22.42 4.17
C ASP A 144 11.71 23.13 4.79
N ARG A 145 11.52 24.43 4.52
CA ARG A 145 10.29 25.15 4.90
C ARG A 145 9.07 24.53 4.22
N GLU A 146 9.16 24.24 2.93
CA GLU A 146 8.06 23.64 2.16
C GLU A 146 7.79 22.19 2.61
N ARG A 147 8.83 21.41 2.89
CA ARG A 147 8.71 20.06 3.47
C ARG A 147 8.07 20.09 4.86
N ARG A 148 8.41 21.07 5.71
CA ARG A 148 7.75 21.29 7.01
C ARG A 148 6.29 21.71 6.84
N ARG A 149 5.96 22.53 5.85
CA ARG A 149 4.56 22.88 5.53
C ARG A 149 3.78 21.66 5.03
N ALA A 150 4.33 20.88 4.12
CA ALA A 150 3.69 19.68 3.59
C ALA A 150 3.51 18.58 4.65
N SER A 151 4.47 18.39 5.56
CA SER A 151 4.32 17.48 6.70
C SER A 151 3.30 17.99 7.71
N ARG A 152 3.28 19.29 8.03
CA ARG A 152 2.22 19.89 8.84
C ARG A 152 0.84 19.78 8.20
N ALA A 153 0.71 19.99 6.90
CA ALA A 153 -0.56 19.83 6.17
C ALA A 153 -1.03 18.37 6.14
N LYS A 154 -0.11 17.40 6.18
CA LYS A 154 -0.44 15.97 6.33
C LYS A 154 -0.87 15.62 7.75
N LEU A 155 -0.25 16.23 8.78
CA LEU A 155 -0.66 16.07 10.18
C LEU A 155 -1.95 16.85 10.53
N ALA A 156 -2.22 17.95 9.83
CA ALA A 156 -3.40 18.81 10.04
C ALA A 156 -4.61 18.38 9.20
N LYS A 157 -4.52 17.30 8.42
CA LYS A 157 -5.73 16.60 7.99
C LYS A 157 -6.33 15.96 9.25
N PRO A 158 -7.49 16.42 9.74
CA PRO A 158 -8.10 15.81 10.90
C PRO A 158 -8.44 14.38 10.52
N THR A 159 -7.82 13.45 11.23
CA THR A 159 -8.50 12.21 11.56
C THR A 159 -9.54 12.63 12.59
N GLU A 160 -10.79 12.69 12.17
CA GLU A 160 -11.92 12.63 13.10
C GLU A 160 -11.82 11.25 13.77
N ASP A 161 -11.19 11.20 14.95
CA ASP A 161 -11.65 10.43 16.09
C ASP A 161 -10.78 10.70 17.34
N GLU A 162 -11.45 10.60 18.48
CA GLU A 162 -11.18 11.16 19.82
C GLU A 162 -9.85 10.81 20.49
N SER A 163 -9.26 11.76 21.24
CA SER A 163 -9.09 11.69 22.73
C SER A 163 -8.02 12.67 23.27
N GLU A 164 -8.22 13.07 24.52
CA GLU A 164 -7.70 14.19 25.33
C GLU A 164 -6.17 14.48 25.37
N PRO A 165 -5.76 15.72 25.75
CA PRO A 165 -4.35 16.14 25.77
C PRO A 165 -3.64 15.75 27.08
N LYS A 166 -2.65 14.85 27.01
CA LYS A 166 -1.65 14.67 28.10
C LYS A 166 -0.54 15.72 28.02
N PRO A 167 -0.10 16.32 29.15
CA PRO A 167 0.91 17.38 29.16
C PRO A 167 2.33 16.82 28.93
N LYS A 168 3.14 17.60 28.21
CA LYS A 168 4.54 17.30 27.86
C LYS A 168 5.45 17.25 29.10
N PRO A 169 6.38 16.30 29.23
CA PRO A 169 7.46 16.42 30.20
C PRO A 169 8.52 17.40 29.68
N GLY A 170 8.83 18.42 30.48
CA GLY A 170 9.92 19.37 30.21
C GLY A 170 11.30 18.73 30.40
N PRO A 171 12.37 19.34 29.85
CA PRO A 171 13.72 18.79 29.90
C PRO A 171 14.30 18.90 31.31
N SER A 172 14.58 17.76 31.94
CA SER A 172 15.36 17.69 33.18
C SER A 172 16.84 17.94 32.88
N LYS A 173 17.43 18.82 33.69
CA LYS A 173 18.85 19.16 33.74
C LYS A 173 19.63 17.93 34.22
N PRO A 174 20.74 17.50 33.59
CA PRO A 174 21.57 16.44 34.15
C PRO A 174 22.38 16.99 35.33
N ALA A 175 22.29 16.31 36.47
CA ALA A 175 23.11 16.54 37.65
C ALA A 175 24.42 15.70 37.57
N PRO A 176 25.45 16.07 38.34
CA PRO A 176 26.84 15.68 38.11
C PRO A 176 27.16 14.20 38.35
N VAL A 177 28.22 13.79 37.66
CA VAL A 177 28.87 12.47 37.68
C VAL A 177 29.49 12.24 39.07
N ASP A 178 29.13 11.14 39.73
CA ASP A 178 29.94 10.56 40.79
C ASP A 178 30.60 9.28 40.26
N ASP A 179 31.92 9.32 40.37
CA ASP A 179 32.92 8.35 39.95
C ASP A 179 33.02 7.28 41.04
N THR A 180 32.55 6.06 40.75
CA THR A 180 32.89 4.88 41.55
C THR A 180 33.22 3.73 40.61
N SER A 181 34.52 3.60 40.39
CA SER A 181 35.24 2.37 40.06
C SER A 181 34.58 1.11 40.62
N ASP A 182 34.17 0.21 39.74
CA ASP A 182 33.94 -1.20 40.07
C ASP A 182 34.62 -2.07 39.01
N ASP A 183 35.86 -2.43 39.32
CA ASP A 183 36.86 -3.12 38.51
C ASP A 183 36.66 -4.65 38.66
N SER A 184 35.44 -5.12 38.40
CA SER A 184 35.00 -6.48 38.78
C SER A 184 34.65 -7.43 37.63
N ASP A 185 34.61 -6.98 36.38
CA ASP A 185 34.25 -7.84 35.22
C ASP A 185 35.47 -8.27 34.38
N ARG A 186 36.59 -8.57 35.05
CA ARG A 186 37.73 -9.22 34.42
C ARG A 186 37.43 -10.71 34.25
N ILE A 187 37.11 -11.09 33.02
CA ILE A 187 36.91 -12.48 32.58
C ILE A 187 38.19 -13.29 32.91
N PRO A 188 38.10 -14.46 33.57
CA PRO A 188 39.25 -15.30 33.84
C PRO A 188 39.80 -15.93 32.55
N ASP A 189 41.12 -15.88 32.41
CA ASP A 189 41.93 -16.22 31.22
C ASP A 189 42.22 -17.75 31.07
N ASP A 190 41.36 -18.61 31.62
CA ASP A 190 41.53 -20.08 31.54
C ASP A 190 40.58 -20.70 30.51
N LEU A 191 40.94 -20.58 29.24
CA LEU A 191 40.43 -21.43 28.14
C LEU A 191 41.29 -21.29 26.87
N ILE A 192 42.57 -21.62 27.00
CA ILE A 192 43.40 -22.03 25.86
C ILE A 192 44.15 -23.27 26.32
N ASP A 193 43.50 -24.42 26.20
CA ASP A 193 44.19 -25.71 26.16
C ASP A 193 44.80 -25.86 24.76
N ASP A 194 46.13 -25.85 24.74
CA ASP A 194 46.95 -26.55 23.75
C ASP A 194 46.64 -28.04 23.82
N ASP A 195 46.36 -28.69 22.69
CA ASP A 195 46.81 -30.06 22.42
C ASP A 195 46.67 -30.39 20.92
N GLU A 196 47.85 -30.62 20.32
CA GLU A 196 48.25 -31.44 19.15
C GLU A 196 47.60 -31.27 17.75
#